data_AF-A0A2W7C298-F1
#
_entry.id   AF-A0A2W7C298-F1
#
_cell.length_a   1.000
_cell.length_b   1.000
_cell.length_c   1.000
_cell.angle_alpha   90.00
_cell.angle_beta   90.00
_cell.angle_gamma   90.00
#
_symmetry.space_group_name_H-M   'P 1'
#
loop_
_entity.id
_entity.type
_entity.pdbx_description
1 polymer ?
#
loop_
_entity_poly.entity_id
_entity_poly.type
_entity_poly.pdbx_seq_one_letter_code
_entity_poly.pdbx_strand_id
1 'polypeptide(L)'
;MEKPASIVASGTIKKDGSGTRSKRPSQTITPLARRLGLQPDVTYSKGQEALAAEAIRTAPTPVLVSWQHESIPSLAAALVGGAGIAPESWPDEDFDSIWVLQNDGADVWSFSRHSQGLLDGDG
;
A
#
# COMPACT_ATOMS: atom_id res chain seq x y z
N MET A 1 -9.96 13.77 -0.68
CA MET A 1 -9.18 12.65 -0.10
C MET A 1 -8.77 13.03 1.31
N GLU A 2 -9.09 12.20 2.31
CA GLU A 2 -8.72 12.46 3.70
C GLU A 2 -7.20 12.29 3.92
N LYS A 3 -6.63 13.01 4.89
CA LYS A 3 -5.21 12.83 5.23
C LYS A 3 -5.03 11.46 5.88
N PRO A 4 -4.01 10.68 5.49
CA PRO A 4 -3.74 9.40 6.15
C PRO A 4 -3.40 9.62 7.62
N ALA A 5 -3.91 8.75 8.49
CA ALA A 5 -3.57 8.71 9.90
C ALA A 5 -2.30 7.87 10.15
N SER A 6 -2.00 6.92 9.26
CA SER A 6 -0.86 6.00 9.35
C SER A 6 -0.23 5.74 7.98
N ILE A 7 1.06 5.38 7.97
CA ILE A 7 1.78 4.97 6.76
C ILE A 7 2.42 3.60 7.00
N VAL A 8 2.20 2.65 6.09
CA VAL A 8 2.90 1.36 6.07
C VAL A 8 3.68 1.26 4.77
N ALA A 9 4.95 0.87 4.85
CA ALA A 9 5.79 0.73 3.67
C ALA A 9 6.63 -0.54 3.75
N SER A 10 6.88 -1.19 2.62
CA SER A 10 7.76 -2.36 2.60
C SER A 10 9.18 -2.00 3.06
N GLY A 11 9.68 -2.74 4.05
CA GLY A 11 11.06 -2.66 4.53
C GLY A 11 12.06 -3.14 3.49
N THR A 12 13.31 -2.71 3.64
CA THR A 12 14.39 -2.96 2.65
C THR A 12 15.15 -4.27 2.86
N ILE A 13 14.87 -5.02 3.93
CA ILE A 13 15.64 -6.21 4.33
C ILE A 13 14.76 -7.45 4.24
N LYS A 14 15.22 -8.47 3.49
CA LYS A 14 14.60 -9.80 3.51
C LYS A 14 14.95 -10.52 4.81
N LYS A 15 14.03 -11.37 5.30
CA LYS A 15 14.21 -12.22 6.50
C LYS A 15 15.46 -13.13 6.44
N ASP A 16 16.00 -13.43 5.26
CA ASP A 16 17.15 -14.31 5.04
C ASP A 16 18.52 -13.57 4.95
N GLY A 17 18.53 -12.24 5.05
CA GLY A 17 19.75 -11.44 4.88
C GLY A 17 20.36 -11.49 3.46
N SER A 18 19.72 -12.19 2.51
CA SER A 18 20.26 -12.42 1.17
C SER A 18 19.75 -11.35 0.19
N GLY A 19 20.47 -10.24 0.18
CA GLY A 19 20.48 -9.30 -0.93
C GLY A 19 19.82 -7.95 -0.69
N THR A 20 20.39 -6.96 -1.34
CA THR A 20 19.88 -5.59 -1.47
C THR A 20 18.65 -5.59 -2.38
N ARG A 21 17.45 -5.29 -1.84
CA ARG A 21 16.23 -5.09 -2.63
C ARG A 21 15.89 -3.59 -2.73
N SER A 22 15.21 -3.22 -3.82
CA SER A 22 14.83 -1.85 -4.21
C SER A 22 14.48 -0.96 -3.01
N LYS A 23 15.29 0.08 -2.80
CA LYS A 23 14.98 1.22 -1.90
C LYS A 23 13.79 2.05 -2.39
N ARG A 24 13.26 1.76 -3.57
CA ARG A 24 12.27 2.57 -4.28
C ARG A 24 10.97 2.79 -3.48
N PRO A 25 10.32 1.77 -2.86
CA PRO A 25 9.09 2.02 -2.10
C PRO A 25 9.30 2.95 -0.91
N SER A 26 10.35 2.71 -0.13
CA SER A 26 10.72 3.58 1.01
C SER A 26 11.21 4.96 0.56
N GLN A 27 11.93 5.06 -0.57
CA GLN A 27 12.39 6.34 -1.15
C GLN A 27 11.23 7.18 -1.70
N THR A 28 10.24 6.56 -2.34
CA THR A 28 9.07 7.25 -2.89
C THR A 28 8.15 7.76 -1.78
N ILE A 29 7.99 7.00 -0.69
CA ILE A 29 7.12 7.40 0.42
C ILE A 29 7.79 8.40 1.38
N THR A 30 9.13 8.46 1.45
CA THR A 30 9.85 9.31 2.42
C THR A 30 9.51 10.81 2.30
N PRO A 31 9.50 11.44 1.11
CA PRO A 31 9.10 12.84 0.99
C PRO A 31 7.65 13.09 1.42
N LEU A 32 6.75 12.16 1.09
CA LEU A 32 5.33 12.27 1.45
C LEU A 32 5.12 12.09 2.95
N ALA A 33 5.77 11.10 3.57
CA ALA A 33 5.75 10.87 5.01
C ALA A 33 6.26 12.10 5.78
N ARG A 34 7.35 12.70 5.32
CA ARG A 34 7.88 13.95 5.89
C ARG A 34 6.88 15.10 5.78
N ARG A 35 6.23 15.26 4.63
CA ARG A 35 5.21 16.30 4.42
C ARG A 35 3.98 16.10 5.32
N LEU A 36 3.65 14.85 5.62
CA LEU A 36 2.53 14.48 6.49
C LEU A 36 2.90 14.47 7.98
N GLY A 37 4.19 14.54 8.32
CA GLY A 37 4.66 14.44 9.71
C GLY A 37 4.51 13.05 10.32
N LEU A 38 4.40 12.00 9.48
CA LEU A 38 4.19 10.62 9.89
C LEU A 38 5.47 9.81 9.74
N GLN A 39 5.69 8.86 10.65
CA GLN A 39 6.76 7.87 10.52
C GLN A 39 6.20 6.61 9.86
N PRO A 40 6.73 6.18 8.70
CA PRO A 40 6.31 4.94 8.07
C PRO A 40 6.66 3.72 8.93
N ASP A 41 5.69 2.83 9.13
CA ASP A 41 5.96 1.48 9.61
C ASP A 41 6.61 0.67 8.48
N VAL A 42 7.86 0.26 8.69
CA VAL A 42 8.67 -0.52 7.74
C VAL A 42 9.01 -1.91 8.26
N THR A 43 8.22 -2.41 9.20
CA THR A 43 8.43 -3.70 9.90
C THR A 43 8.36 -4.90 8.94
N TYR A 44 7.49 -4.84 7.93
CA TYR A 44 7.22 -5.95 7.03
C TYR A 44 7.87 -5.75 5.67
N SER A 45 8.28 -6.85 5.04
CA SER A 45 8.94 -6.85 3.72
C SER A 45 8.22 -7.77 2.74
N LYS A 46 8.56 -7.68 1.45
CA LYS A 46 8.01 -8.58 0.41
C LYS A 46 8.15 -10.05 0.81
N GLY A 47 7.04 -10.78 0.74
CA GLY A 47 6.86 -12.15 1.25
C GLY A 47 6.17 -12.21 2.62
N GLN A 48 5.86 -11.08 3.24
CA GLN A 48 5.13 -10.97 4.51
C GLN A 48 3.80 -10.24 4.35
N GLU A 49 3.21 -10.26 3.16
CA GLU A 49 1.99 -9.54 2.81
C GLU A 49 0.82 -9.87 3.76
N ALA A 50 0.69 -11.13 4.19
CA ALA A 50 -0.33 -11.53 5.16
C ALA A 50 -0.15 -10.85 6.52
N LEU A 51 1.08 -10.78 7.04
CA LEU A 51 1.39 -10.12 8.31
C LEU A 51 1.21 -8.60 8.21
N ALA A 52 1.64 -8.01 7.08
CA ALA A 52 1.40 -6.59 6.79
C ALA A 52 -0.10 -6.28 6.72
N ALA A 53 -0.90 -7.15 6.09
CA ALA A 53 -2.33 -6.97 5.99
C ALA A 53 -3.03 -6.97 7.36
N GLU A 54 -2.63 -7.86 8.27
CA GLU A 54 -3.12 -7.86 9.64
C GLU A 54 -2.79 -6.56 10.37
N ALA A 55 -1.53 -6.10 10.27
CA ALA A 55 -1.12 -4.83 10.88
C ALA A 55 -1.92 -3.64 10.33
N ILE A 56 -2.06 -3.55 9.00
CA ILE A 56 -2.82 -2.49 8.32
C ILE A 56 -4.29 -2.47 8.77
N ARG A 57 -4.94 -3.64 8.91
CA ARG A 57 -6.34 -3.72 9.38
C ARG A 57 -6.55 -3.18 10.79
N THR A 58 -5.51 -3.23 11.64
CA THR A 58 -5.58 -2.73 13.02
C THR A 58 -5.03 -1.31 13.20
N ALA A 59 -4.46 -0.72 12.14
CA ALA A 59 -3.85 0.60 12.19
C ALA A 59 -4.91 1.72 12.11
N PRO A 60 -4.62 2.92 12.66
CA PRO A 60 -5.47 4.09 12.48
C PRO A 60 -5.69 4.40 10.99
N THR A 61 -6.96 4.46 10.59
CA THR A 61 -7.39 4.72 9.21
C THR A 61 -7.59 6.22 8.95
N PRO A 62 -7.45 6.70 7.69
CA PRO A 62 -7.02 5.94 6.51
C PRO A 62 -5.52 5.63 6.53
N VAL A 63 -5.15 4.45 6.03
CA VAL A 63 -3.76 3.97 5.98
C VAL A 63 -3.21 4.17 4.57
N LEU A 64 -2.08 4.85 4.44
CA LEU A 64 -1.34 4.94 3.18
C LEU A 64 -0.32 3.80 3.10
N VAL A 65 -0.39 3.00 2.04
CA VAL A 65 0.45 1.82 1.87
C VAL A 65 1.39 1.97 0.67
N SER A 66 2.67 1.68 0.85
CA SER A 66 3.67 1.64 -0.24
C SER A 66 4.39 0.30 -0.28
N TRP A 67 4.20 -0.45 -1.36
CA TRP A 67 4.73 -1.81 -1.49
C TRP A 67 5.46 -2.03 -2.82
N GLN A 68 6.12 -3.18 -2.99
CA GLN A 68 6.67 -3.58 -4.29
C GLN A 68 5.53 -3.82 -5.27
N HIS A 69 5.62 -3.22 -6.46
CA HIS A 69 4.60 -3.25 -7.50
C HIS A 69 4.06 -4.66 -7.76
N GLU A 70 4.97 -5.62 -7.98
CA GLU A 70 4.61 -7.01 -8.25
C GLU A 70 3.93 -7.75 -7.08
N SER A 71 3.94 -7.16 -5.89
CA SER A 71 3.38 -7.72 -4.66
C SER A 71 2.15 -6.95 -4.16
N ILE A 72 1.77 -5.83 -4.80
CA ILE A 72 0.56 -5.08 -4.42
C ILE A 72 -0.71 -5.93 -4.55
N PRO A 73 -0.93 -6.71 -5.63
CA PRO A 73 -2.13 -7.55 -5.74
C PRO A 73 -2.23 -8.58 -4.60
N SER A 74 -1.10 -9.20 -4.22
CA SER A 74 -1.07 -10.16 -3.12
C SER A 74 -1.38 -9.50 -1.78
N LEU A 75 -0.86 -8.29 -1.53
CA LEU A 75 -1.18 -7.52 -0.32
C LEU A 75 -2.65 -7.10 -0.30
N ALA A 76 -3.20 -6.63 -1.43
CA ALA A 76 -4.60 -6.24 -1.55
C ALA A 76 -5.54 -7.43 -1.27
N ALA A 77 -5.27 -8.59 -1.87
CA ALA A 77 -6.03 -9.82 -1.60
C ALA A 77 -5.94 -10.24 -0.13
N ALA A 78 -4.75 -10.14 0.49
CA ALA A 78 -4.57 -10.43 1.90
C ALA A 78 -5.34 -9.47 2.81
N LEU A 79 -5.44 -8.18 2.45
CA LEU A 79 -6.17 -7.15 3.18
C LEU A 79 -7.68 -7.37 3.19
N VAL A 80 -8.25 -7.65 2.02
CA VAL A 80 -9.70 -7.81 1.83
C VAL A 80 -10.19 -9.23 2.15
N GLY A 81 -9.29 -10.15 2.50
CA GLY A 81 -9.62 -11.51 2.93
C GLY A 81 -9.98 -12.48 1.79
N GLY A 82 -9.64 -12.15 0.54
CA GLY A 82 -9.93 -13.01 -0.61
C GLY A 82 -9.54 -12.41 -1.97
N ALA A 83 -9.47 -13.28 -2.98
CA ALA A 83 -9.31 -12.87 -4.37
C ALA A 83 -10.64 -12.34 -4.94
N GLY A 84 -10.57 -11.46 -5.95
CA GLY A 84 -11.74 -11.01 -6.72
C GLY A 84 -12.33 -9.66 -6.32
N ILE A 85 -11.90 -9.06 -5.20
CA ILE A 85 -12.30 -7.68 -4.83
C ILE A 85 -11.35 -6.66 -5.47
N ALA A 86 -10.05 -6.90 -5.37
CA ALA A 86 -9.03 -6.14 -6.08
C ALA A 86 -8.51 -6.93 -7.30
N PRO A 87 -7.98 -6.25 -8.34
CA PRO A 87 -7.35 -6.92 -9.47
C PRO A 87 -6.21 -7.84 -9.04
N GLU A 88 -6.08 -8.99 -9.72
CA GLU A 88 -5.02 -9.97 -9.44
C GLU A 88 -3.66 -9.56 -10.00
N SER A 89 -3.64 -8.57 -10.88
CA SER A 89 -2.42 -7.98 -11.44
C SER A 89 -2.48 -6.47 -11.38
N TRP A 90 -1.31 -5.88 -11.16
CA TRP A 90 -1.06 -4.47 -11.39
C TRP A 90 -0.20 -4.39 -12.67
N PRO A 91 -0.60 -3.64 -13.70
CA PRO A 91 0.17 -3.56 -14.94
C PRO A 91 1.56 -2.99 -14.70
N ASP A 92 2.63 -3.65 -15.18
CA ASP A 92 4.03 -3.23 -14.96
C ASP A 92 4.34 -1.80 -15.41
N GLU A 93 3.52 -1.24 -16.30
CA GLU A 93 3.64 0.11 -16.86
C GLU A 93 2.92 1.19 -16.02
N ASP A 94 2.11 0.77 -15.05
CA ASP A 94 1.22 1.60 -14.23
C ASP A 94 1.94 2.03 -12.94
N PHE A 95 2.63 3.17 -13.00
CA PHE A 95 3.40 3.71 -11.88
C PHE A 95 2.72 4.86 -11.13
N ASP A 96 1.53 5.29 -11.60
CA ASP A 96 0.81 6.47 -11.11
C ASP A 96 -0.57 6.14 -10.54
N SER A 97 -1.05 4.90 -10.65
CA SER A 97 -2.31 4.53 -10.02
C SER A 97 -2.21 4.43 -8.49
N ILE A 98 -3.33 4.74 -7.85
CA ILE A 98 -3.61 4.49 -6.45
C ILE A 98 -4.79 3.53 -6.40
N TRP A 99 -4.60 2.41 -5.73
CA TRP A 99 -5.68 1.50 -5.39
C TRP A 99 -6.26 1.91 -4.04
N VAL A 100 -7.57 2.10 -3.98
CA VAL A 100 -8.31 2.43 -2.76
C VAL A 100 -9.15 1.22 -2.39
N LEU A 101 -8.92 0.72 -1.18
CA LEU A 101 -9.66 -0.37 -0.57
C LEU A 101 -10.46 0.23 0.58
N GLN A 102 -11.78 0.14 0.52
CA GLN A 102 -12.66 0.69 1.55
C GLN A 102 -13.45 -0.44 2.19
N ASN A 103 -13.47 -0.45 3.53
CA ASN A 103 -14.28 -1.35 4.33
C ASN A 103 -15.46 -0.55 4.91
N ASP A 104 -16.68 -1.07 4.83
CA ASP A 104 -17.88 -0.39 5.34
C ASP A 104 -18.22 -0.68 6.81
N GLY A 105 -17.36 -1.42 7.51
CA GLY A 105 -17.53 -1.83 8.90
C GLY A 105 -18.23 -3.18 9.09
N ALA A 106 -18.74 -3.81 8.03
CA ALA A 106 -19.36 -5.14 8.06
C ALA A 106 -18.50 -6.22 7.34
N ASP A 107 -17.18 -6.02 7.28
CA ASP A 107 -16.24 -6.83 6.47
C ASP A 107 -16.52 -6.83 4.96
N VAL A 108 -17.36 -5.90 4.48
CA VAL A 108 -17.56 -5.71 3.05
C VAL A 108 -16.51 -4.74 2.54
N TRP A 109 -15.70 -5.23 1.59
CA TRP A 109 -14.67 -4.43 0.94
C TRP A 109 -15.09 -4.01 -0.46
N SER A 110 -14.79 -2.76 -0.80
CA SER A 110 -14.88 -2.24 -2.16
C SER A 110 -13.51 -1.81 -2.67
N PHE A 111 -13.36 -1.84 -3.99
CA PHE A 111 -12.15 -1.45 -4.69
C PHE A 111 -12.44 -0.31 -5.67
N SER A 112 -11.60 0.71 -5.65
CA SER A 112 -11.49 1.69 -6.74
C SER A 112 -10.04 1.93 -7.12
N ARG A 113 -9.81 2.29 -8.38
CA ARG A 113 -8.50 2.70 -8.90
C ARG A 113 -8.59 4.16 -9.35
N HIS A 114 -7.64 4.97 -8.91
CA HIS A 114 -7.49 6.37 -9.30
C HIS A 114 -6.12 6.56 -9.94
N SER A 115 -6.01 7.18 -11.12
CA SER A 115 -4.71 7.61 -11.64
C SER A 115 -4.33 8.94 -10.99
N GLN A 116 -3.07 9.11 -10.59
CA GLN A 116 -2.55 10.40 -10.08
C GLN A 116 -2.60 11.54 -11.12
N GLY A 117 -2.97 11.27 -12.37
CA GLY A 117 -3.31 12.29 -13.37
C GLY A 117 -4.64 13.03 -13.14
N LEU A 118 -5.40 12.68 -12.10
CA LEU A 118 -6.60 13.41 -11.67
C LEU A 118 -6.45 13.88 -10.21
N LEU A 119 -5.56 14.85 -9.98
CA LEU A 119 -5.88 15.87 -8.99
C LEU A 119 -6.92 16.77 -9.67
N ASP A 120 -8.18 16.72 -9.24
CA ASP A 120 -9.21 17.68 -9.69
C ASP A 120 -8.66 19.10 -9.55
N GLY A 121 -8.34 19.74 -10.68
CA GLY A 121 -7.65 21.03 -10.72
C GLY A 121 -7.12 21.48 -12.09
N ASP A 122 -7.00 20.59 -13.08
CA ASP A 122 -6.72 20.97 -14.46
C ASP A 122 -8.03 20.99 -15.28
N GLY A 123 -8.75 22.10 -15.15
CA GLY A 123 -9.97 22.43 -15.90
C GLY A 123 -10.52 23.79 -15.53
#